data_AF-A0A6I8P307-F1
#
_entry.id   AF-A0A6I8P307-F1
#
_cell.length_a   1.000
_cell.length_b   1.000
_cell.length_c   1.000
_cell.angle_alpha   90.00
_cell.angle_beta   90.00
_cell.angle_gamma   90.00
#
_symmetry.space_group_name_H-M   'P 1'
#
loop_
_entity.id
_entity.type
_entity.pdbx_description
1 polymer ?
#
loop_
_entity_poly.entity_id
_entity_poly.type
_entity_poly.pdbx_seq_one_letter_code
_entity_poly.pdbx_strand_id
1 'polypeptide(L)'
;MVAFGVARQGILRHNEQRWEWIFRSVIYEPYLAMFGQYPSDVDGTTYTFDHCTFTGNESKPLCVEIDEDKLPRFPQWITIPLVCIYMLSTNILLVNLLIAMFGYTVGTVQENNDQVWKFQRYFLIQEYCSRLNIPFPFVVFAYFYMVVKKLFKCCCKTDHKEPSACCFKNEDNETLSWEAVMKENYLVKINTKANDSTEEYVIFFLSALIDLPFILLKFL
;
A
#
# COMPACT_ATOMS: atom_id res chain seq x y z
N MET A 1 -8.75 1.42 -23.27
CA MET A 1 -7.57 1.02 -24.08
C MET A 1 -7.98 0.14 -25.26
N VAL A 2 -8.39 -1.12 -25.04
CA VAL A 2 -8.70 -2.08 -26.13
C VAL A 2 -9.76 -1.57 -27.11
N ALA A 3 -10.87 -1.02 -26.62
CA ALA A 3 -11.93 -0.48 -27.46
C ALA A 3 -11.42 0.63 -28.43
N PHE A 4 -10.60 1.54 -27.92
CA PHE A 4 -9.98 2.59 -28.73
C PHE A 4 -8.96 2.02 -29.73
N GLY A 5 -8.13 1.06 -29.32
CA GLY A 5 -7.16 0.41 -30.19
C GLY A 5 -7.81 -0.34 -31.36
N VAL A 6 -8.88 -1.11 -31.09
CA VAL A 6 -9.64 -1.83 -32.13
C VAL A 6 -10.34 -0.85 -33.06
N ALA A 7 -11.01 0.18 -32.52
CA ALA A 7 -11.68 1.19 -33.33
C ALA A 7 -10.69 1.94 -34.23
N ARG A 8 -9.54 2.36 -33.69
CA ARG A 8 -8.48 3.03 -34.43
C ARG A 8 -7.90 2.14 -35.54
N GLN A 9 -7.57 0.89 -35.24
CA GLN A 9 -7.04 -0.06 -36.22
C GLN A 9 -8.05 -0.31 -37.34
N GLY A 10 -9.33 -0.52 -37.01
CA GLY A 10 -10.40 -0.77 -37.97
C GLY A 10 -10.71 0.42 -38.88
N ILE A 11 -10.50 1.65 -38.39
CA ILE A 11 -10.68 2.89 -39.17
C ILE A 11 -9.47 3.15 -40.08
N LEU A 12 -8.24 2.97 -39.60
CA LEU A 12 -7.04 3.43 -40.31
C LEU A 12 -6.39 2.40 -41.24
N ARG A 13 -6.51 1.10 -40.94
CA ARG A 13 -5.80 0.02 -41.64
C ARG A 13 -6.74 -1.16 -41.88
N HIS A 14 -7.27 -1.28 -43.09
CA HIS A 14 -8.08 -2.42 -43.46
C HIS A 14 -7.21 -3.63 -43.88
N ASN A 15 -7.68 -4.84 -43.58
CA ASN A 15 -7.10 -6.09 -44.10
C ASN A 15 -5.65 -6.44 -43.66
N GLU A 16 -5.23 -6.03 -42.45
CA GLU A 16 -4.00 -6.54 -41.84
C GLU A 16 -4.23 -7.98 -41.32
N GLN A 17 -3.46 -8.97 -41.78
CA GLN A 17 -3.57 -10.37 -41.33
C GLN A 17 -2.49 -10.78 -40.31
N ARG A 18 -1.51 -9.91 -40.06
CA ARG A 18 -0.35 -10.20 -39.20
C ARG A 18 -0.68 -9.93 -37.73
N TRP A 19 -0.91 -11.00 -36.98
CA TRP A 19 -1.31 -10.94 -35.57
C TRP A 19 -0.37 -10.09 -34.68
N GLU A 20 0.93 -10.16 -34.89
CA GLU A 20 1.90 -9.38 -34.09
C GLU A 20 1.73 -7.87 -34.26
N TRP A 21 1.44 -7.42 -35.48
CA TRP A 21 1.22 -6.00 -35.78
C TRP A 21 -0.14 -5.53 -35.29
N ILE A 22 -1.17 -6.37 -35.42
CA ILE A 22 -2.48 -6.10 -34.84
C ILE A 22 -2.36 -5.95 -33.32
N PHE A 23 -1.64 -6.85 -32.63
CA PHE A 23 -1.44 -6.76 -31.19
C PHE A 23 -0.68 -5.48 -30.80
N ARG A 24 0.38 -5.14 -31.54
CA ARG A 24 1.14 -3.91 -31.33
C ARG A 24 0.29 -2.65 -31.49
N SER A 25 -0.51 -2.56 -32.55
CA SER A 25 -1.32 -1.36 -32.81
C SER A 25 -2.60 -1.29 -31.96
N VAL A 26 -3.18 -2.41 -31.54
CA VAL A 26 -4.42 -2.43 -30.72
C VAL A 26 -4.13 -2.29 -29.23
N ILE A 27 -3.01 -2.81 -28.73
CA ILE A 27 -2.70 -2.87 -27.30
C ILE A 27 -1.52 -1.99 -26.95
N TYR A 28 -0.37 -2.18 -27.61
CA TYR A 28 0.87 -1.54 -27.21
C TYR A 28 0.90 -0.03 -27.51
N GLU A 29 0.49 0.39 -28.72
CA GLU A 29 0.42 1.81 -29.08
C GLU A 29 -0.56 2.62 -28.20
N PRO A 30 -1.82 2.17 -27.96
CA PRO A 30 -2.73 2.86 -27.04
C PRO A 30 -2.27 2.88 -25.58
N TYR A 31 -1.49 1.88 -25.15
CA TYR A 31 -0.86 1.84 -23.84
C TYR A 31 0.22 2.92 -23.72
N LEU A 32 1.12 3.04 -24.70
CA LEU A 32 2.14 4.11 -24.71
C LEU A 32 1.49 5.50 -24.78
N ALA A 33 0.39 5.63 -25.53
CA ALA A 33 -0.40 6.85 -25.58
C ALA A 33 -0.88 7.27 -24.18
N MET A 34 -1.33 6.33 -23.34
CA MET A 34 -1.71 6.63 -21.95
C MET A 34 -0.55 7.22 -21.12
N PHE A 35 0.71 6.95 -21.44
CA PHE A 35 1.87 7.55 -20.77
C PHE A 35 2.36 8.85 -21.44
N GLY A 36 1.65 9.35 -22.45
CA GLY A 36 1.97 10.60 -23.14
C GLY A 36 2.82 10.44 -24.40
N GLN A 37 3.13 9.22 -24.84
CA GLN A 37 3.78 8.99 -26.13
C GLN A 37 2.72 8.88 -27.23
N TYR A 38 2.52 9.94 -28.01
CA TYR A 38 1.52 9.95 -29.08
C TYR A 38 2.05 9.25 -30.35
N PRO A 39 1.22 8.45 -31.03
CA PRO A 39 1.61 7.83 -32.30
C PRO A 39 1.58 8.86 -33.44
N SER A 40 2.66 8.91 -34.22
CA SER A 40 2.87 9.82 -35.36
C SER A 40 1.88 9.63 -36.51
N ASP A 41 1.20 8.48 -36.56
CA ASP A 41 0.31 8.10 -37.68
C ASP A 41 -1.05 8.81 -37.67
N VAL A 42 -1.33 9.63 -36.65
CA VAL A 42 -2.60 10.37 -36.48
C VAL A 42 -2.53 11.75 -37.15
N ASP A 43 -1.33 12.33 -37.19
CA ASP A 43 -1.07 13.64 -37.78
C ASP A 43 -0.46 13.45 -39.16
N GLY A 44 -1.23 13.74 -40.21
CA GLY A 44 -0.75 13.54 -41.59
C GLY A 44 0.33 14.53 -42.02
N THR A 45 0.71 15.50 -41.19
CA THR A 45 1.90 16.34 -41.43
C THR A 45 3.20 15.63 -41.04
N THR A 46 3.14 14.71 -40.08
CA THR A 46 4.28 13.93 -39.57
C THR A 46 4.36 12.52 -40.20
N TYR A 47 3.32 12.15 -40.96
CA TYR A 47 3.25 10.86 -41.64
C TYR A 47 4.19 10.80 -42.85
N THR A 48 5.36 10.18 -42.67
CA THR A 48 6.31 9.92 -43.75
C THR A 48 6.11 8.51 -44.30
N PHE A 49 5.95 8.40 -45.63
CA PHE A 49 5.80 7.12 -46.33
C PHE A 49 7.02 6.18 -46.18
N ASP A 50 8.16 6.70 -45.72
CA ASP A 50 9.38 5.92 -45.54
C ASP A 50 9.31 4.96 -44.33
N HIS A 51 8.38 5.21 -43.39
CA HIS A 51 8.15 4.36 -42.22
C HIS A 51 7.11 3.26 -42.41
N CYS A 52 6.44 3.17 -43.57
CA CYS A 52 5.40 2.17 -43.82
C CYS A 52 5.55 1.50 -45.19
N THR A 53 4.84 0.40 -45.41
CA THR A 53 4.80 -0.32 -46.69
C THR A 53 3.37 -0.71 -47.05
N PHE A 54 2.97 -0.59 -48.32
CA PHE A 54 1.61 -0.93 -48.78
C PHE A 54 1.30 -2.44 -48.71
N THR A 55 2.32 -3.30 -48.78
CA THR A 55 2.17 -4.76 -48.68
C THR A 55 2.45 -5.28 -47.27
N GLY A 56 2.97 -4.42 -46.37
CA GLY A 56 3.55 -4.82 -45.10
C GLY A 56 4.87 -5.60 -45.28
N ASN A 57 5.88 -5.35 -44.45
CA ASN A 57 7.09 -6.16 -44.40
C ASN A 57 7.44 -6.49 -42.94
N GLU A 58 8.36 -7.43 -42.68
CA GLU A 58 8.78 -7.81 -41.33
C GLU A 58 9.21 -6.61 -40.48
N SER A 59 9.85 -5.62 -41.09
CA SER A 59 10.38 -4.45 -40.40
C SER A 59 9.46 -3.22 -40.39
N LYS A 60 8.42 -3.15 -41.24
CA LYS A 60 7.59 -1.94 -41.43
C LYS A 60 6.08 -2.25 -41.34
N PRO A 61 5.29 -1.41 -40.63
CA PRO A 61 3.84 -1.54 -40.57
C PRO A 61 3.17 -1.29 -41.92
N LEU A 62 1.91 -1.70 -42.02
CA LEU A 62 1.04 -1.36 -43.13
C LEU A 62 0.71 0.13 -43.11
N CYS A 63 0.74 0.77 -44.28
CA CYS A 63 0.37 2.18 -44.39
C CYS A 63 -1.13 2.39 -44.12
N VAL A 64 -1.50 3.61 -43.72
CA VAL A 64 -2.91 4.00 -43.62
C VAL A 64 -3.54 4.02 -45.01
N GLU A 65 -4.85 3.78 -45.07
CA GLU A 65 -5.58 3.85 -46.34
C GLU A 65 -5.55 5.28 -46.90
N ILE A 66 -5.07 5.42 -48.13
CA ILE A 66 -4.92 6.70 -48.84
C ILE A 66 -5.86 6.80 -50.04
N ASP A 67 -6.32 8.02 -50.32
CA ASP A 67 -7.13 8.38 -51.48
C ASP A 67 -6.26 8.60 -52.74
N GLU A 68 -6.88 8.79 -53.90
CA GLU A 68 -6.20 9.03 -55.19
C GLU A 68 -5.23 10.24 -55.14
N ASP A 69 -5.53 11.22 -54.31
CA ASP A 69 -4.71 12.42 -54.07
C ASP A 69 -3.56 12.21 -53.05
N LYS A 70 -3.26 10.96 -52.66
CA LYS A 70 -2.26 10.58 -51.64
C LYS A 70 -2.52 11.16 -50.24
N LEU A 71 -3.76 11.52 -49.96
CA LEU A 71 -4.22 11.97 -48.65
C LEU A 71 -4.81 10.79 -47.86
N PRO A 72 -4.74 10.77 -46.52
CA PRO A 72 -5.41 9.74 -45.73
C PRO A 72 -6.92 9.79 -45.98
N ARG A 73 -7.52 8.62 -46.22
CA ARG A 73 -8.96 8.46 -46.52
C ARG A 73 -9.84 8.99 -45.39
N PHE A 74 -9.39 8.82 -44.15
CA PHE A 74 -10.08 9.37 -42.98
C PHE A 74 -9.56 10.78 -42.64
N PRO A 75 -10.47 11.76 -42.48
CA PRO A 75 -10.06 13.12 -42.17
C PRO A 75 -9.46 13.24 -40.77
N GLN A 76 -8.37 14.02 -40.68
CA GLN A 76 -7.65 14.32 -39.44
C GLN A 76 -8.52 15.01 -38.39
N TRP A 77 -9.52 15.79 -38.81
CA TRP A 77 -10.44 16.47 -37.91
C TRP A 77 -11.35 15.51 -37.14
N ILE A 78 -11.44 14.23 -37.51
CA ILE A 78 -12.10 13.18 -36.71
C ILE A 78 -11.09 12.46 -35.83
N THR A 79 -9.94 12.07 -36.39
CA THR A 79 -8.96 11.24 -35.68
C THR A 79 -8.30 12.00 -34.53
N ILE A 80 -7.98 13.29 -34.71
CA ILE A 80 -7.35 14.13 -33.67
C ILE A 80 -8.27 14.27 -32.44
N PRO A 81 -9.55 14.70 -32.55
CA PRO A 81 -10.44 14.74 -31.39
C PRO A 81 -10.65 13.39 -30.71
N LEU A 82 -10.73 12.30 -31.48
CA LEU A 82 -10.86 10.94 -30.94
C LEU A 82 -9.66 10.58 -30.02
N VAL A 83 -8.43 10.87 -30.46
CA VAL A 83 -7.23 10.67 -29.64
C VAL A 83 -7.23 11.62 -28.44
N CYS A 84 -7.62 12.89 -28.61
CA CYS A 84 -7.69 13.85 -27.51
C CYS A 84 -8.68 13.40 -26.41
N ILE A 85 -9.88 12.95 -26.78
CA ILE A 85 -10.88 12.43 -25.82
C ILE A 85 -10.34 11.18 -25.11
N TYR A 86 -9.68 10.28 -25.85
CA TYR A 86 -9.03 9.11 -25.27
C TYR A 86 -7.98 9.51 -24.23
N MET A 87 -7.02 10.37 -24.62
CA MET A 87 -5.96 10.87 -23.74
C MET A 87 -6.52 11.59 -22.51
N LEU A 88 -7.56 12.41 -22.67
CA LEU A 88 -8.21 13.12 -21.58
C LEU A 88 -8.86 12.13 -20.60
N SER A 89 -9.56 11.12 -21.12
CA SER A 89 -10.19 10.10 -20.29
C SER A 89 -9.18 9.27 -19.50
N THR A 90 -8.06 8.88 -20.10
CA THR A 90 -7.05 8.06 -19.42
C THR A 90 -6.19 8.88 -18.46
N ASN A 91 -5.79 10.09 -18.85
CA ASN A 91 -4.85 10.89 -18.06
C ASN A 91 -5.54 11.67 -16.95
N ILE A 92 -6.74 12.22 -17.19
CA ILE A 92 -7.42 13.06 -16.20
C ILE A 92 -8.42 12.25 -15.36
N LEU A 93 -9.11 11.24 -15.92
CA LEU A 93 -10.08 10.49 -15.13
C LEU A 93 -9.42 9.33 -14.38
N LEU A 94 -8.68 8.45 -15.07
CA LEU A 94 -8.16 7.24 -14.43
C LEU A 94 -7.05 7.54 -13.43
N VAL A 95 -6.07 8.37 -13.77
CA VAL A 95 -4.95 8.67 -12.86
C VAL A 95 -5.42 9.45 -11.63
N ASN A 96 -6.29 10.45 -11.80
CA ASN A 96 -6.80 11.21 -10.65
C ASN A 96 -7.67 10.36 -9.71
N LEU A 97 -8.51 9.48 -10.27
CA LEU A 97 -9.29 8.54 -9.46
C LEU A 97 -8.39 7.49 -8.78
N LEU A 98 -7.33 7.02 -9.45
CA LEU A 98 -6.37 6.09 -8.87
C LEU A 98 -5.59 6.74 -7.72
N ILE A 99 -5.14 7.98 -7.89
CA ILE A 99 -4.49 8.77 -6.83
C ILE A 99 -5.47 8.98 -5.68
N ALA A 100 -6.74 9.29 -5.94
CA ALA A 100 -7.75 9.46 -4.91
C ALA A 100 -8.00 8.16 -4.12
N MET A 101 -8.08 7.01 -4.81
CA MET A 101 -8.27 5.71 -4.18
C MET A 101 -7.05 5.30 -3.33
N PHE A 102 -5.84 5.46 -3.86
CA PHE A 102 -4.62 5.21 -3.08
C PHE A 102 -4.50 6.19 -1.91
N GLY A 103 -4.84 7.46 -2.10
CA GLY A 103 -4.86 8.45 -1.02
C GLY A 103 -5.84 8.06 0.10
N TYR A 104 -7.04 7.60 -0.26
CA TYR A 104 -8.03 7.10 0.69
C TYR A 104 -7.51 5.86 1.44
N THR A 105 -7.05 4.83 0.71
CA THR A 105 -6.55 3.60 1.34
C THR A 105 -5.31 3.84 2.18
N VAL A 106 -4.33 4.63 1.72
CA VAL A 106 -3.15 4.99 2.51
C VAL A 106 -3.56 5.78 3.75
N GLY A 107 -4.50 6.72 3.65
CA GLY A 107 -5.04 7.44 4.80
C GLY A 107 -5.67 6.51 5.84
N THR A 108 -6.61 5.65 5.42
CA THR A 108 -7.30 4.70 6.31
C THR A 108 -6.36 3.63 6.89
N VAL A 109 -5.37 3.18 6.12
CA VAL A 109 -4.41 2.16 6.55
C VAL A 109 -3.34 2.77 7.47
N GLN A 110 -2.98 4.05 7.30
CA GLN A 110 -1.98 4.71 8.15
C GLN A 110 -2.41 4.84 9.61
N GLU A 111 -3.69 5.07 9.90
CA GLU A 111 -4.21 5.11 11.29
C GLU A 111 -3.98 3.78 12.03
N ASN A 112 -3.98 2.66 11.31
CA ASN A 112 -3.76 1.32 11.86
C ASN A 112 -2.30 0.84 11.73
N ASN A 113 -1.51 1.42 10.82
CA ASN A 113 -0.13 1.03 10.55
C ASN A 113 0.79 1.21 11.74
N ASP A 114 0.57 2.24 12.57
CA ASP A 114 1.43 2.48 13.74
C ASP A 114 1.35 1.32 14.75
N GLN A 115 0.17 0.72 14.93
CA GLN A 115 0.00 -0.44 15.82
C GLN A 115 0.61 -1.69 15.20
N VAL A 116 0.37 -1.92 13.90
CA VAL A 116 0.94 -3.05 13.16
C VAL A 116 2.47 -2.98 13.14
N TRP A 117 3.05 -1.80 12.89
CA TRP A 117 4.48 -1.57 12.91
C TRP A 117 5.08 -1.80 14.30
N LYS A 118 4.44 -1.31 15.36
CA LYS A 118 4.87 -1.57 16.74
C LYS A 118 4.84 -3.06 17.08
N PHE A 119 3.80 -3.78 16.63
CA PHE A 119 3.69 -5.22 16.81
C PHE A 119 4.79 -5.97 16.04
N GLN A 120 4.96 -5.68 14.74
CA GLN A 120 6.02 -6.27 13.91
C GLN A 120 7.41 -5.99 14.48
N ARG A 121 7.65 -4.78 14.98
CA ARG A 121 8.91 -4.40 15.63
C ARG A 121 9.19 -5.23 16.88
N TYR A 122 8.17 -5.49 17.69
CA TYR A 122 8.33 -6.36 18.87
C TYR A 122 8.79 -7.76 18.49
N PHE A 123 8.09 -8.41 17.54
CA PHE A 123 8.48 -9.76 17.07
C PHE A 123 9.88 -9.78 16.47
N LEU A 124 10.22 -8.77 15.68
CA LEU A 124 11.54 -8.64 15.08
C LEU A 124 12.62 -8.58 16.17
N ILE A 125 12.47 -7.69 17.16
CA ILE A 125 13.43 -7.54 18.25
C ILE A 125 13.53 -8.84 19.06
N GLN A 126 12.41 -9.48 19.40
CA GLN A 126 12.39 -10.74 20.12
C GLN A 126 13.15 -11.84 19.36
N GLU A 127 12.96 -11.92 18.04
CA GLU A 127 13.67 -12.87 17.19
C GLU A 127 15.18 -12.59 17.17
N TYR A 128 15.61 -11.34 16.96
CA TYR A 128 17.03 -10.96 16.99
C TYR A 128 17.68 -11.27 18.33
N CYS A 129 16.95 -11.06 19.41
CA CYS A 129 17.42 -11.35 20.75
C CYS A 129 17.59 -12.85 21.05
N SER A 130 16.87 -13.71 20.34
CA SER A 130 17.01 -15.17 20.44
C SER A 130 18.06 -15.75 19.48
N ARG A 131 18.38 -15.04 18.39
CA ARG A 131 19.34 -15.46 17.37
C ARG A 131 20.77 -15.03 17.74
N LEU A 132 21.77 -15.78 17.26
CA LEU A 132 23.17 -15.36 17.37
C LEU A 132 23.38 -14.11 16.49
N ASN A 133 23.93 -13.04 17.07
CA ASN A 133 24.17 -11.72 16.44
C ASN A 133 25.27 -11.73 15.34
N ILE A 134 25.45 -12.83 14.61
CA ILE A 134 26.54 -13.01 13.67
C ILE A 134 26.00 -12.87 12.23
N PRO A 135 26.63 -12.05 11.37
CA PRO A 135 26.17 -11.86 10.00
C PRO A 135 26.14 -13.18 9.22
N PHE A 136 25.20 -13.27 8.27
CA PHE A 136 24.87 -14.47 7.49
C PHE A 136 26.06 -15.34 7.05
N PRO A 137 27.19 -14.81 6.52
CA PRO A 137 28.32 -15.65 6.10
C PRO A 137 29.06 -16.36 7.25
N PHE A 138 29.04 -15.83 8.48
CA PHE A 138 29.80 -16.39 9.62
C PHE A 138 28.93 -17.19 10.59
N VAL A 139 27.61 -17.27 10.36
CA VAL A 139 26.67 -17.95 11.26
C VAL A 139 26.96 -19.46 11.36
N VAL A 140 27.43 -20.07 10.27
CA VAL A 140 27.74 -21.51 10.20
C VAL A 140 28.86 -21.90 11.16
N PHE A 141 29.94 -21.10 11.21
CA PHE A 141 31.05 -21.31 12.14
C PHE A 141 30.61 -21.16 13.59
N ALA A 142 29.69 -20.23 13.87
CA ALA A 142 29.14 -20.03 15.20
C ALA A 142 28.30 -21.22 15.67
N TYR A 143 27.46 -21.78 14.79
CA TYR A 143 26.71 -23.01 15.08
C TYR A 143 27.65 -24.20 15.28
N PHE A 144 28.70 -24.35 14.47
CA PHE A 144 29.71 -25.40 14.65
C PHE A 144 30.40 -25.30 16.02
N TYR A 145 30.85 -24.10 16.40
CA TYR A 145 31.45 -23.86 17.72
C TYR A 145 30.47 -24.15 18.88
N MET A 146 29.20 -23.75 18.76
CA MET A 146 28.15 -24.06 19.74
C MET A 146 27.94 -25.57 19.90
N VAL A 147 27.91 -26.33 18.80
CA VAL A 147 27.76 -27.80 18.82
C VAL A 147 28.95 -28.47 19.48
N VAL A 148 30.17 -28.06 19.15
CA VAL A 148 31.41 -28.56 19.76
C VAL A 148 31.43 -28.23 21.26
N LYS A 149 31.14 -26.98 21.64
CA LYS A 149 31.04 -26.57 23.05
C LYS A 149 30.00 -27.40 23.81
N LYS A 150 28.85 -27.70 23.20
CA LYS A 150 27.80 -28.53 23.81
C LYS A 150 28.22 -30.00 23.97
N LEU A 151 28.95 -30.57 23.01
CA LEU A 151 29.53 -31.91 23.12
C LEU A 151 30.53 -31.98 24.29
N PHE A 152 31.41 -30.98 24.44
CA PHE A 152 32.34 -30.90 25.57
C PHE A 152 31.64 -30.61 26.91
N LYS A 153 30.56 -29.80 26.93
CA LYS A 153 29.76 -29.53 28.14
C LYS A 153 28.88 -30.73 28.54
N CYS A 154 28.50 -31.60 27.61
CA CYS A 154 27.88 -32.89 27.94
C CYS A 154 28.86 -33.81 28.70
N CYS A 155 30.17 -33.68 28.43
CA CYS A 155 31.21 -34.40 29.17
C CYS A 155 31.54 -33.76 30.53
N CYS A 156 31.38 -32.44 30.67
CA CYS A 156 31.63 -31.70 31.92
C CYS A 156 30.33 -31.09 32.45
N LYS A 157 29.72 -31.72 33.48
CA LYS A 157 28.47 -31.32 34.17
C LYS A 157 28.52 -29.93 34.84
N THR A 158 28.67 -28.85 34.09
CA THR A 158 28.55 -27.48 34.61
C THR A 158 27.37 -26.78 33.95
N ASP A 159 26.23 -26.86 34.62
CA ASP A 159 24.98 -26.23 34.21
C ASP A 159 24.96 -24.76 34.64
N HIS A 160 25.57 -23.90 33.82
CA HIS A 160 25.23 -22.47 33.82
C HIS A 160 24.34 -22.21 32.61
N LYS A 161 23.04 -22.02 32.88
CA LYS A 161 22.10 -21.37 31.96
C LYS A 161 22.46 -19.91 31.89
N GLU A 162 23.07 -19.52 30.78
CA GLU A 162 23.27 -18.11 30.43
C GLU A 162 21.88 -17.52 30.15
N PRO A 163 21.43 -16.50 30.89
CA PRO A 163 20.15 -15.86 30.60
C PRO A 163 20.20 -15.24 29.20
N SER A 164 19.13 -15.41 28.44
CA SER A 164 18.97 -14.73 27.14
C SER A 164 19.16 -13.23 27.32
N ALA A 165 20.15 -12.66 26.64
CA ALA A 165 20.69 -11.31 26.85
C ALA A 165 19.67 -10.15 26.77
N CYS A 166 18.43 -10.41 26.34
CA CYS A 166 17.45 -9.39 26.00
C CYS A 166 16.19 -9.39 26.89
N CYS A 167 15.98 -10.44 27.70
CA CYS A 167 14.94 -10.43 28.72
C CYS A 167 15.57 -10.67 30.08
N PHE A 168 15.89 -9.56 30.77
CA PHE A 168 16.27 -9.59 32.16
C PHE A 168 15.02 -9.94 32.98
N LYS A 169 14.91 -11.20 33.41
CA LYS A 169 13.85 -11.66 34.32
C LYS A 169 14.26 -11.42 35.78
N ASN A 170 14.64 -10.20 36.13
CA ASN A 170 14.69 -9.84 37.54
C ASN A 170 13.37 -9.16 37.84
N GLU A 171 12.39 -9.94 38.32
CA GLU A 171 11.24 -9.41 39.03
C GLU A 171 11.75 -8.87 40.37
N ASP A 172 12.12 -7.60 40.37
CA ASP A 172 12.50 -6.86 41.56
C ASP A 172 11.25 -6.30 42.25
N ASN A 173 11.18 -6.54 43.56
CA ASN A 173 10.05 -6.13 44.39
C ASN A 173 9.82 -4.60 44.34
N GLU A 174 10.90 -3.83 44.09
CA GLU A 174 10.84 -2.38 43.91
C GLU A 174 10.05 -2.01 42.64
N THR A 175 10.34 -2.60 41.48
CA THR A 175 9.58 -2.33 40.24
C THR A 175 8.10 -2.69 40.37
N LEU A 176 7.77 -3.81 41.03
CA LEU A 176 6.38 -4.19 41.29
C LEU A 176 5.66 -3.18 42.18
N SER A 177 6.33 -2.66 43.21
CA SER A 177 5.75 -1.62 44.08
C SER A 177 5.55 -0.29 43.35
N TRP A 178 6.49 0.11 42.48
CA TRP A 178 6.36 1.28 41.61
C TRP A 178 5.18 1.14 40.64
N GLU A 179 5.00 -0.03 40.02
CA GLU A 179 3.86 -0.32 39.13
C GLU A 179 2.53 -0.18 39.87
N ALA A 180 2.42 -0.76 41.08
CA ALA A 180 1.22 -0.70 41.90
C ALA A 180 0.84 0.75 42.25
N VAL A 181 1.80 1.57 42.72
CA VAL A 181 1.56 2.98 43.06
C VAL A 181 1.15 3.79 41.83
N MET A 182 1.76 3.53 40.67
CA MET A 182 1.42 4.24 39.44
C MET A 182 0.02 3.87 38.93
N LYS A 183 -0.37 2.60 39.06
CA LYS A 183 -1.71 2.12 38.74
C LYS A 183 -2.77 2.83 39.59
N GLU A 184 -2.57 2.91 40.90
CA GLU A 184 -3.49 3.62 41.81
C GLU A 184 -3.61 5.11 41.44
N ASN A 185 -2.48 5.78 41.21
CA ASN A 185 -2.48 7.18 40.78
C ASN A 185 -3.20 7.40 39.44
N TYR A 186 -3.08 6.47 38.50
CA TYR A 186 -3.77 6.53 37.21
C TYR A 186 -5.28 6.33 37.38
N LEU A 187 -5.71 5.36 38.19
CA LEU A 187 -7.12 5.11 38.50
C LEU A 187 -7.78 6.32 39.16
N VAL A 188 -7.09 6.95 40.12
CA VAL A 188 -7.57 8.21 40.73
C VAL A 188 -7.75 9.29 39.67
N LYS A 189 -6.78 9.49 38.77
CA LYS A 189 -6.90 10.49 37.68
C LYS A 189 -8.08 10.22 36.75
N ILE A 190 -8.36 8.95 36.44
CA ILE A 190 -9.54 8.59 35.64
C ILE A 190 -10.81 8.93 36.41
N ASN A 191 -10.93 8.50 37.67
CA ASN A 191 -12.11 8.74 38.48
C ASN A 191 -12.36 10.23 38.74
N THR A 192 -11.30 11.02 38.95
CA THR A 192 -11.43 12.47 39.10
C THR A 192 -11.87 13.14 37.79
N LYS A 193 -11.35 12.70 36.63
CA LYS A 193 -11.81 13.20 35.33
C LYS A 193 -13.24 12.77 34.99
N ALA A 194 -13.64 11.57 35.39
CA ALA A 194 -15.02 11.09 35.27
C ALA A 194 -15.95 11.95 36.13
N ASN A 195 -15.59 12.21 37.39
CA ASN A 195 -16.33 13.12 38.25
C ASN A 195 -16.41 14.54 37.66
N ASP A 196 -15.31 15.08 37.10
CA ASP A 196 -15.28 16.42 36.46
C ASP A 196 -16.16 16.53 35.21
N SER A 197 -16.53 15.40 34.58
CA SER A 197 -17.56 15.41 33.56
C SER A 197 -18.90 15.70 34.24
N THR A 198 -19.53 16.81 33.85
CA THR A 198 -20.63 17.50 34.54
C THR A 198 -21.89 16.64 34.73
N GLU A 199 -21.91 15.40 34.24
CA GLU A 199 -23.00 14.44 34.33
C GLU A 199 -23.04 13.69 35.67
N GLU A 200 -21.89 13.35 36.29
CA GLU A 200 -21.89 12.62 37.57
C GLU A 200 -22.24 13.51 38.76
N TYR A 201 -21.76 14.76 38.80
CA TYR A 201 -22.16 15.70 39.86
C TYR A 201 -23.65 16.00 39.83
N VAL A 202 -24.25 16.13 38.64
CA VAL A 202 -25.69 16.36 38.48
C VAL A 202 -26.48 15.14 38.94
N ILE A 203 -26.08 13.92 38.56
CA ILE A 203 -26.74 12.69 38.99
C ILE A 203 -26.61 12.48 40.50
N PHE A 204 -25.43 12.69 41.10
CA PHE A 204 -25.21 12.55 42.53
C PHE A 204 -25.96 13.60 43.36
N PHE A 205 -26.00 14.86 42.90
CA PHE A 205 -26.82 15.88 43.55
C PHE A 205 -28.32 15.61 43.40
N LEU A 206 -28.81 15.19 42.22
CA LEU A 206 -30.22 14.85 42.02
C LEU A 206 -30.63 13.63 42.86
N SER A 207 -29.83 12.57 42.93
CA SER A 207 -30.14 11.41 43.78
C SER A 207 -30.15 11.81 45.26
N ALA A 208 -29.15 12.57 45.72
CA ALA A 208 -29.09 13.01 47.12
C ALA A 208 -30.23 13.98 47.49
N LEU A 209 -30.65 14.88 46.59
CA LEU A 209 -31.77 15.80 46.81
C LEU A 209 -33.14 15.10 46.79
N ILE A 210 -33.29 14.03 46.02
CA ILE A 210 -34.54 13.25 45.94
C ILE A 210 -34.66 12.29 47.14
N ASP A 211 -33.55 11.72 47.62
CA ASP A 211 -33.56 10.77 48.74
C ASP A 211 -33.67 11.45 50.12
N LEU A 212 -33.12 12.66 50.30
CA LEU A 212 -33.22 13.41 51.57
C LEU A 212 -34.66 13.64 52.08
N PRO A 213 -35.62 14.12 51.26
CA PRO A 213 -37.00 14.32 51.70
C PRO A 213 -37.76 13.00 51.89
N PHE A 214 -37.39 11.93 51.19
CA PHE A 214 -38.04 10.61 51.32
C PHE A 214 -37.65 9.89 52.62
N ILE A 215 -36.43 10.11 53.12
CA ILE A 215 -35.96 9.60 54.41
C ILE A 215 -36.60 10.38 55.57
N LEU A 216 -36.73 11.71 55.45
CA LEU A 216 -37.41 12.54 56.46
C LEU A 216 -38.91 12.22 56.60
N LEU A 217 -39.58 11.87 55.50
CA LEU A 217 -41.01 11.48 55.52
C LEU A 217 -41.28 10.11 56.14
N LYS A 218 -40.24 9.28 56.35
CA LYS A 218 -40.32 7.97 57.02
C LYS A 218 -40.14 8.04 58.54
N PHE A 219 -39.73 9.20 59.05
CA PHE A 219 -39.49 9.46 60.47
C PHE A 219 -40.51 10.43 61.09
N LEU A 220 -41.56 10.79 60.35
CA LEU A 220 -42.72 11.56 60.81
C LEU A 220 -43.98 10.69 60.70
#